data_AF-A0A554KMQ0-F1
#
_entry.id   AF-A0A554KMQ0-F1
#
_cell.length_a   1.000
_cell.length_b   1.000
_cell.length_c   1.000
_cell.angle_alpha   90.00
_cell.angle_beta   90.00
_cell.angle_gamma   90.00
#
_symmetry.space_group_name_H-M   'P 1'
#
loop_
_entity.id
_entity.type
_entity.pdbx_description
1 polymer ?
#
loop_
_entity_poly.entity_id
_entity_poly.type
_entity_poly.pdbx_seq_one_letter_code
_entity_poly.pdbx_strand_id
1 'polypeptide(L)'
;MSTANVLVSGSSGQELLDPTWEVTKDTEDTSLQDGSNLTLEAVPFLKTGEDCIDGEKLEIRAADLGTPHGKKLVKTLFDNRDKIDPSWRAFCLVFLGTVGKDKASNRRVLSLSWNGKDWYVGFRWLDRKWGSRARLIRIAN
;
A
#
# COMPACT_ATOMS: atom_id res chain seq x y z
N MET A 1 0.87 -11.99 -18.93
CA MET A 1 1.74 -12.67 -17.95
C MET A 1 2.48 -11.57 -17.21
N SER A 2 2.12 -11.32 -15.95
CA SER A 2 2.77 -10.28 -15.13
C SER A 2 3.87 -10.95 -14.33
N THR A 3 5.09 -10.43 -14.45
CA THR A 3 6.29 -10.91 -13.75
C THR A 3 6.20 -10.59 -12.25
N ALA A 4 6.61 -11.56 -11.43
CA ALA A 4 6.69 -11.50 -9.97
C ALA A 4 7.96 -10.77 -9.50
N ASN A 5 7.86 -9.88 -8.51
CA ASN A 5 9.02 -9.26 -7.85
C ASN A 5 9.31 -9.93 -6.51
N VAL A 6 10.59 -10.10 -6.19
CA VAL A 6 11.09 -10.67 -4.92
C VAL A 6 11.81 -9.57 -4.12
N LEU A 7 11.48 -9.43 -2.83
CA LEU A 7 12.10 -8.43 -1.92
C LEU A 7 12.72 -9.10 -0.70
N VAL A 8 13.82 -8.53 -0.17
CA VAL A 8 14.60 -8.99 1.00
C VAL A 8 14.93 -7.81 1.91
N SER A 9 14.98 -8.00 3.24
CA SER A 9 14.81 -6.98 4.30
C SER A 9 15.99 -6.04 4.61
N GLY A 10 15.70 -4.98 5.40
CA GLY A 10 16.66 -4.15 6.16
C GLY A 10 16.01 -2.99 6.95
N SER A 11 16.34 -2.84 8.23
CA SER A 11 15.75 -1.87 9.19
C SER A 11 16.55 -0.56 9.35
N SER A 12 15.83 0.56 9.47
CA SER A 12 16.08 1.68 10.40
C SER A 12 14.88 2.63 10.34
N GLY A 13 14.37 3.01 11.51
CA GLY A 13 13.04 3.60 11.71
C GLY A 13 12.95 5.08 11.38
N GLN A 14 12.27 5.40 10.28
CA GLN A 14 11.46 6.62 10.23
C GLN A 14 10.01 6.22 10.50
N GLU A 15 9.37 6.97 11.39
CA GLU A 15 7.93 6.87 11.59
C GLU A 15 7.26 7.29 10.28
N LEU A 16 6.64 6.34 9.57
CA LEU A 16 5.98 6.57 8.28
C LEU A 16 4.73 7.44 8.41
N LEU A 17 4.38 7.87 9.62
CA LEU A 17 3.22 8.69 9.93
C LEU A 17 3.67 9.95 10.66
N ASP A 18 2.95 11.05 10.44
CA ASP A 18 3.13 12.27 11.23
C ASP A 18 2.78 11.97 12.70
N PRO A 19 3.64 12.31 13.67
CA PRO A 19 3.42 12.01 15.09
C PRO A 19 2.17 12.70 15.67
N THR A 20 1.60 13.67 14.95
CA THR A 20 0.36 14.34 15.34
C THR A 20 -0.90 13.63 14.85
N TRP A 21 -0.77 12.54 14.08
CA TRP A 21 -1.89 11.76 13.59
C TRP A 21 -2.30 10.67 14.58
N GLU A 22 -3.60 10.43 14.67
CA GLU A 22 -4.15 9.31 15.44
C GLU A 22 -4.15 8.06 14.56
N VAL A 23 -3.38 7.03 14.93
CA VAL A 23 -3.42 5.74 14.22
C VAL A 23 -4.68 4.99 14.66
N THR A 24 -5.64 4.86 13.75
CA THR A 24 -6.93 4.19 14.03
C THR A 24 -6.92 2.71 13.65
N LYS A 25 -5.98 2.30 12.80
CA LYS A 25 -5.78 0.90 12.39
C LYS A 25 -4.31 0.70 12.04
N ASP A 26 -3.72 -0.38 12.53
CA ASP A 26 -2.41 -0.84 12.07
C ASP A 26 -2.39 -2.37 12.10
N THR A 27 -2.32 -2.98 10.92
CA THR A 27 -2.24 -4.44 10.77
C THR A 27 -0.78 -4.86 10.84
N GLU A 28 -0.47 -5.72 11.80
CA GLU A 28 0.86 -6.33 11.87
C GLU A 28 1.02 -7.38 10.77
N ASP A 29 2.00 -7.17 9.90
CA ASP A 29 2.40 -8.13 8.88
C ASP A 29 3.35 -9.18 9.49
N THR A 30 2.79 -10.23 10.09
CA THR A 30 3.52 -11.32 10.72
C THR A 30 4.26 -12.22 9.72
N SER A 31 3.87 -12.18 8.44
CA SER A 31 4.52 -12.89 7.33
C SER A 31 5.83 -12.24 6.84
N LEU A 32 6.09 -10.99 7.24
CA LEU A 32 7.36 -10.29 6.98
C LEU A 32 8.43 -10.71 8.00
N GLN A 33 8.79 -12.00 8.04
CA GLN A 33 9.96 -12.47 8.79
C GLN A 33 11.25 -12.10 8.04
N ASP A 34 12.32 -11.80 8.79
CA ASP A 34 13.61 -11.47 8.17
C ASP A 34 14.12 -12.63 7.31
N GLY A 35 14.41 -12.34 6.04
CA GLY A 35 14.89 -13.32 5.07
C GLY A 35 13.80 -14.06 4.27
N SER A 36 12.51 -13.76 4.45
CA SER A 36 11.47 -14.33 3.57
C SER A 36 11.48 -13.65 2.20
N ASN A 37 11.65 -14.46 1.14
CA ASN A 37 11.42 -14.03 -0.24
C ASN A 37 9.93 -13.93 -0.48
N LEU A 38 9.38 -12.72 -0.39
CA LEU A 38 7.97 -12.48 -0.67
C LEU A 38 7.78 -12.08 -2.13
N THR A 39 6.87 -12.79 -2.79
CA THR A 39 6.35 -12.35 -4.08
C THR A 39 5.23 -11.35 -3.84
N LEU A 40 5.37 -10.14 -4.39
CA LEU A 40 4.32 -9.13 -4.30
C LEU A 40 3.60 -8.95 -5.63
N GLU A 41 2.31 -8.64 -5.53
CA GLU A 41 1.47 -8.29 -6.68
C GLU A 41 0.69 -7.00 -6.44
N ALA A 42 0.65 -6.15 -7.47
CA ALA A 42 -0.21 -4.98 -7.52
C ALA A 42 -1.54 -5.35 -8.20
N VAL A 43 -2.59 -5.52 -7.40
CA VAL A 43 -3.88 -6.02 -7.88
C VAL A 43 -4.90 -4.91 -8.13
N PRO A 44 -5.67 -4.98 -9.22
CA PRO A 44 -6.82 -4.11 -9.43
C PRO A 44 -7.94 -4.49 -8.45
N PHE A 45 -8.68 -3.50 -7.99
CA PHE A 45 -9.83 -3.69 -7.09
C PHE A 45 -11.17 -3.34 -7.74
N LEU A 46 -11.19 -2.70 -8.91
CA LEU A 46 -12.40 -2.37 -9.64
C LEU A 46 -12.94 -3.61 -10.37
N LYS A 47 -14.25 -3.81 -10.31
CA LYS A 47 -15.00 -4.79 -11.10
C LYS A 47 -15.42 -4.18 -12.44
N THR A 48 -15.83 -5.03 -13.37
CA THR A 48 -16.34 -4.59 -14.68
C THR A 48 -17.47 -3.58 -14.53
N GLY A 49 -17.34 -2.44 -15.23
CA GLY A 49 -18.31 -1.35 -15.20
C GLY A 49 -18.10 -0.33 -14.06
N GLU A 50 -17.11 -0.53 -13.19
CA GLU A 50 -16.76 0.46 -12.15
C GLU A 50 -15.63 1.38 -12.63
N ASP A 51 -15.91 2.69 -12.73
CA ASP A 51 -14.86 3.69 -12.97
C ASP A 51 -14.10 4.06 -11.68
N CYS A 52 -14.83 4.04 -10.56
CA CYS A 52 -14.30 4.30 -9.24
C CYS A 52 -15.20 3.75 -8.12
N ILE A 53 -14.62 3.57 -6.93
CA ILE A 53 -15.32 3.20 -5.69
C ILE A 53 -14.95 4.15 -4.55
N ASP A 54 -15.79 4.25 -3.53
CA ASP A 54 -15.46 4.95 -2.28
C ASP A 54 -14.46 4.14 -1.42
N GLY A 55 -13.95 4.79 -0.37
CA GLY A 55 -12.99 4.19 0.55
C GLY A 55 -13.52 2.98 1.31
N GLU A 56 -14.80 3.00 1.72
CA GLU A 56 -15.41 1.88 2.44
C GLU A 56 -15.46 0.62 1.57
N LYS A 57 -15.89 0.74 0.31
CA LYS A 57 -15.82 -0.36 -0.65
C LYS A 57 -14.39 -0.80 -0.93
N LEU A 58 -13.42 0.12 -0.95
CA LEU A 58 -12.01 -0.23 -1.11
C LEU A 58 -11.51 -1.08 0.06
N GLU A 59 -11.87 -0.73 1.30
CA GLU A 59 -11.54 -1.49 2.50
C GLU A 59 -12.14 -2.91 2.45
N ILE A 60 -13.41 -3.04 2.06
CA ILE A 60 -14.09 -4.33 1.90
C ILE A 60 -13.36 -5.18 0.85
N ARG A 61 -13.10 -4.62 -0.34
CA ARG A 61 -12.39 -5.32 -1.43
C ARG A 61 -11.00 -5.73 -1.00
N ALA A 62 -10.31 -4.90 -0.22
CA ALA A 62 -8.98 -5.20 0.27
C ALA A 62 -8.95 -6.37 1.24
N ALA A 63 -9.95 -6.45 2.13
CA ALA A 63 -10.14 -7.60 3.01
C ALA A 63 -10.40 -8.88 2.21
N ASP A 64 -11.32 -8.84 1.23
CA ASP A 64 -11.64 -9.98 0.36
C ASP A 64 -10.40 -10.49 -0.43
N LEU A 65 -9.51 -9.58 -0.80
CA LEU A 65 -8.30 -9.89 -1.58
C LEU A 65 -7.09 -10.26 -0.70
N GLY A 66 -7.21 -10.24 0.63
CA GLY A 66 -6.10 -10.50 1.55
C GLY A 66 -4.99 -9.44 1.50
N THR A 67 -5.35 -8.18 1.24
CA THR A 67 -4.42 -7.05 1.05
C THR A 67 -4.33 -6.00 2.18
N PRO A 68 -4.85 -6.20 3.42
CA PRO A 68 -4.66 -5.19 4.46
C PRO A 68 -3.24 -5.27 5.06
N HIS A 69 -2.24 -4.87 4.27
CA HIS A 69 -0.85 -4.80 4.72
C HIS A 69 -0.52 -3.43 5.30
N GLY A 70 0.22 -3.44 6.40
CA GLY A 70 0.48 -2.26 7.21
C GLY A 70 1.77 -1.54 6.85
N LYS A 71 2.18 -0.63 7.74
CA LYS A 71 3.36 0.22 7.60
C LYS A 71 4.66 -0.57 7.42
N LYS A 72 4.72 -1.80 7.97
CA LYS A 72 5.88 -2.68 7.84
C LYS A 72 6.12 -3.07 6.38
N LEU A 73 5.08 -3.50 5.65
CA LEU A 73 5.23 -3.81 4.22
C LEU A 73 5.63 -2.58 3.41
N VAL A 74 5.02 -1.43 3.68
CA VAL A 74 5.33 -0.17 2.99
C VAL A 74 6.82 0.16 3.15
N LYS A 75 7.33 0.04 4.38
CA LYS A 75 8.74 0.28 4.68
C LYS A 75 9.64 -0.68 3.92
N THR A 76 9.38 -1.99 3.99
CA THR A 76 10.16 -3.02 3.28
C THR A 76 10.19 -2.75 1.77
N LEU A 77 9.05 -2.38 1.19
CA LEU A 77 8.95 -2.05 -0.23
C LEU A 77 9.74 -0.79 -0.58
N PHE A 78 9.68 0.25 0.26
CA PHE A 78 10.37 1.51 0.05
C PHE A 78 11.90 1.40 0.20
N ASP A 79 12.37 0.62 1.17
CA ASP A 79 13.80 0.36 1.38
C ASP A 79 14.39 -0.43 0.21
N ASN A 80 13.57 -1.24 -0.46
CA ASN A 80 13.92 -2.01 -1.65
C ASN A 80 13.34 -1.41 -2.94
N ARG A 81 13.12 -0.09 -2.98
CA ARG A 81 12.41 0.56 -4.10
C ARG A 81 13.04 0.36 -5.48
N ASP A 82 14.34 0.11 -5.54
CA ASP A 82 15.07 -0.21 -6.77
C ASP A 82 14.66 -1.56 -7.38
N LYS A 83 14.05 -2.44 -6.59
CA LYS A 83 13.58 -3.78 -7.00
C LYS A 83 12.09 -3.82 -7.35
N ILE A 84 11.37 -2.70 -7.21
CA ILE A 84 9.95 -2.64 -7.57
C ILE A 84 9.83 -2.70 -9.10
N ASP A 85 8.92 -3.54 -9.61
CA ASP A 85 8.67 -3.65 -11.05
C ASP A 85 8.40 -2.25 -11.65
N PRO A 86 9.20 -1.83 -12.66
CA PRO A 86 9.00 -0.56 -13.34
C PRO A 86 7.58 -0.37 -13.91
N SER A 87 6.88 -1.45 -14.26
CA SER A 87 5.49 -1.41 -14.73
C SER A 87 4.53 -0.83 -13.69
N TRP A 88 4.87 -0.94 -12.40
CA TRP A 88 4.04 -0.42 -11.31
C TRP A 88 4.17 1.10 -11.15
N ARG A 89 5.13 1.74 -11.82
CA ARG A 89 5.29 3.21 -11.81
C ARG A 89 4.07 3.94 -12.38
N ALA A 90 3.23 3.25 -13.14
CA ALA A 90 1.96 3.78 -13.65
C ALA A 90 0.86 3.87 -12.57
N PHE A 91 1.06 3.28 -11.39
CA PHE A 91 0.05 3.15 -10.35
C PHE A 91 0.43 3.85 -9.05
N CYS A 92 -0.61 4.24 -8.32
CA CYS A 92 -0.53 4.54 -6.89
C CYS A 92 -0.75 3.23 -6.13
N LEU A 93 0.27 2.74 -5.43
CA LEU A 93 0.19 1.53 -4.61
C LEU A 93 -0.40 1.92 -3.26
N VAL A 94 -1.47 1.24 -2.82
CA VAL A 94 -2.27 1.62 -1.65
C VAL A 94 -2.20 0.52 -0.60
N PHE A 95 -2.01 0.93 0.66
CA PHE A 95 -1.83 0.03 1.80
C PHE A 95 -2.87 0.36 2.86
N LEU A 96 -3.89 -0.50 2.97
CA LEU A 96 -5.03 -0.30 3.87
C LEU A 96 -4.84 -0.98 5.23
N GLY A 97 -3.71 -1.62 5.48
CA GLY A 97 -3.39 -2.17 6.80
C GLY A 97 -3.07 -1.08 7.82
N THR A 98 -2.65 0.11 7.38
CA THR A 98 -2.44 1.26 8.28
C THR A 98 -3.33 2.44 7.88
N VAL A 99 -4.21 2.84 8.79
CA VAL A 99 -5.10 4.00 8.63
C VAL A 99 -4.84 4.96 9.78
N GLY A 100 -4.57 6.23 9.46
CA GLY A 100 -4.46 7.31 10.43
C GLY A 100 -5.54 8.38 10.20
N LYS A 101 -5.85 9.15 11.24
CA LYS A 101 -6.64 10.39 11.15
C LYS A 101 -5.72 11.60 11.26
N ASP A 102 -5.86 12.53 10.33
CA ASP A 102 -5.19 13.83 10.43
C ASP A 102 -5.86 14.75 11.47
N LYS A 103 -5.28 15.91 11.75
CA LYS A 103 -5.82 16.90 12.71
C LYS A 103 -7.23 17.39 12.39
N ALA A 104 -7.70 17.20 11.16
CA ALA A 104 -9.05 17.52 10.72
C ALA A 104 -9.96 16.28 10.67
N SER A 105 -9.55 15.19 11.34
CA SER A 105 -10.27 13.92 11.44
C SER A 105 -10.50 13.20 10.10
N ASN A 106 -9.77 13.56 9.04
CA ASN A 106 -9.89 12.84 7.76
C ASN A 106 -9.09 11.54 7.81
N ARG A 107 -9.68 10.45 7.32
CA ARG A 107 -8.98 9.17 7.26
C ARG A 107 -7.97 9.16 6.13
N ARG A 108 -6.75 8.72 6.46
CA ARG A 108 -5.60 8.67 5.56
C ARG A 108 -5.00 7.28 5.54
N VAL A 109 -4.57 6.86 4.36
CA VAL A 109 -3.86 5.59 4.16
C VAL A 109 -2.51 5.82 3.53
N LEU A 110 -1.58 4.91 3.82
CA LEU A 110 -0.26 4.90 3.22
C LEU A 110 -0.36 4.56 1.74
N SER A 111 0.52 5.20 0.98
CA SER A 111 0.67 4.94 -0.45
C SER A 111 2.12 5.06 -0.87
N LEU A 112 2.47 4.31 -1.92
CA LEU A 112 3.73 4.45 -2.62
C LEU A 112 3.45 4.84 -4.08
N SER A 113 4.15 5.84 -4.59
CA SER A 113 3.91 6.36 -5.95
C SER A 113 5.22 6.78 -6.60
N TRP A 114 5.27 6.71 -7.92
CA TRP A 114 6.39 7.21 -8.72
C TRP A 114 6.14 8.68 -9.10
N ASN A 115 7.13 9.55 -8.89
CA ASN A 115 7.02 10.98 -9.26
C ASN A 115 7.70 11.33 -10.59
N GLY A 116 8.16 10.34 -11.36
CA GLY A 116 8.96 10.52 -12.57
C GLY A 116 10.45 10.27 -12.37
N LYS A 117 10.96 10.41 -11.14
CA LYS A 117 12.38 10.24 -10.80
C LYS A 117 12.62 9.17 -9.75
N ASP A 118 11.80 9.12 -8.71
CA ASP A 118 11.93 8.15 -7.61
C ASP A 118 10.54 7.75 -7.08
N TRP A 119 10.51 6.65 -6.34
CA TRP A 119 9.40 6.28 -5.49
C TRP A 119 9.36 7.19 -4.28
N TYR A 120 8.16 7.53 -3.81
CA TYR A 120 7.97 8.26 -2.57
C TYR A 120 6.79 7.69 -1.79
N VAL A 121 6.92 7.69 -0.46
CA VAL A 121 5.80 7.41 0.44
C VAL A 121 4.97 8.66 0.57
N GLY A 122 3.65 8.50 0.47
CA GLY A 122 2.70 9.58 0.72
C GLY A 122 1.43 9.05 1.34
N PHE A 123 0.53 9.99 1.66
CA PHE A 123 -0.77 9.66 2.22
C PHE A 123 -1.89 10.04 1.26
N ARG A 124 -2.95 9.23 1.26
CA ARG A 124 -4.14 9.45 0.45
C ARG A 124 -5.37 9.48 1.31
N TRP A 125 -6.35 10.28 0.91
CA TRP A 125 -7.62 10.39 1.62
C TRP A 125 -8.39 9.10 1.35
N LEU A 126 -8.65 8.35 2.41
CA LEU A 126 -9.42 7.12 2.29
C LEU A 126 -10.84 7.43 1.83
N ASP A 127 -11.42 8.52 2.35
CA ASP A 127 -12.79 8.95 2.09
C ASP A 127 -13.02 9.55 0.68
N ARG A 128 -11.99 9.57 -0.18
CA ARG A 128 -12.13 9.94 -1.60
C ARG A 128 -12.53 8.76 -2.47
N LYS A 129 -12.88 9.06 -3.72
CA LYS A 129 -13.09 8.04 -4.75
C LYS A 129 -11.74 7.51 -5.26
N TRP A 130 -11.68 6.20 -5.45
CA TRP A 130 -10.51 5.45 -5.91
C TRP A 130 -10.79 4.85 -7.28
N GLY A 131 -9.95 5.17 -8.25
CA GLY A 131 -10.10 4.73 -9.64
C GLY A 131 -9.00 3.77 -10.08
N SER A 132 -8.99 3.47 -11.38
CA SER A 132 -8.12 2.47 -12.02
C SER A 132 -6.61 2.77 -11.96
N ARG A 133 -6.20 3.95 -11.47
CA ARG A 133 -4.79 4.31 -11.22
C ARG A 133 -4.27 3.81 -9.87
N ALA A 134 -5.13 3.31 -8.99
CA ALA A 134 -4.70 2.73 -7.73
C ALA A 134 -4.61 1.21 -7.81
N ARG A 135 -3.69 0.62 -7.05
CA ARG A 135 -3.54 -0.82 -6.89
C ARG A 135 -3.42 -1.15 -5.41
N LEU A 136 -4.07 -2.23 -5.00
CA LEU A 136 -3.80 -2.83 -3.70
C LEU A 136 -2.58 -3.73 -3.82
N ILE A 137 -1.76 -3.79 -2.78
CA ILE A 137 -0.62 -4.71 -2.74
C ILE A 137 -1.05 -5.98 -2.00
N ARG A 138 -0.72 -7.14 -2.54
CA ARG A 138 -0.84 -8.42 -1.85
C ARG A 138 0.47 -9.19 -1.87
N ILE A 139 0.66 -10.03 -0.86
CA ILE A 139 1.64 -11.11 -0.90
C ILE A 139 1.03 -12.27 -1.68
N ALA A 140 1.67 -12.69 -2.76
CA ALA A 140 1.28 -13.87 -3.52
C ALA A 140 1.80 -15.12 -2.81
N ASN A 141 0.91 -16.10 -2.62
CA ASN A 141 1.23 -17.44 -2.12
C ASN A 141 1.74 -18.34 -3.24
#